data_AF-A0A1I5MPD3-F1
#
_entry.id   AF-A0A1I5MPD3-F1
#
_cell.length_a   1.000
_cell.length_b   1.000
_cell.length_c   1.000
_cell.angle_alpha   90.00
_cell.angle_beta   90.00
_cell.angle_gamma   90.00
#
_symmetry.space_group_name_H-M   'P 1'
#
loop_
_entity.id
_entity.type
_entity.pdbx_description
1 polymer ?
#
loop_
_entity_poly.entity_id
_entity_poly.type
_entity_poly.pdbx_seq_one_letter_code
_entity_poly.pdbx_strand_id
1 'polypeptide(L)' 'MGDDACYRDYCPECDLQVTVVDEECPECGASLPTG' A
#
# COMPACT_ATOMS: atom_id res chain seq x y z
N MET A 1 -16.94 13.64 -6.61
CA MET A 1 -16.97 12.34 -5.90
C MET A 1 -15.74 11.61 -6.41
N GLY A 2 -14.54 12.00 -5.99
CA GLY A 2 -13.95 11.63 -4.70
C GLY A 2 -13.06 10.42 -5.00
N ASP A 3 -11.98 10.64 -5.76
CA ASP A 3 -10.99 9.60 -6.04
C ASP A 3 -10.20 9.36 -4.75
N ASP A 4 -10.67 8.43 -3.92
CA ASP A 4 -9.92 7.84 -2.80
C ASP A 4 -8.65 7.07 -3.28
N ALA A 5 -8.26 7.25 -4.54
CA ALA A 5 -7.08 6.71 -5.20
C ALA A 5 -5.79 7.49 -4.94
N CYS A 6 -5.85 8.65 -4.27
CA CYS A 6 -4.66 9.50 -4.04
C CYS A 6 -3.77 9.08 -2.86
N TYR A 7 -4.12 8.02 -2.12
CA TYR A 7 -3.27 7.44 -1.08
C TYR A 7 -2.78 6.05 -1.47
N ARG A 8 -2.16 5.97 -2.65
CA ARG A 8 -1.49 4.75 -3.11
C ARG A 8 -0.01 4.87 -2.81
N ASP A 9 0.47 3.98 -1.96
CA ASP A 9 1.89 3.81 -1.66
C ASP A 9 2.44 2.61 -2.42
N TYR A 10 3.76 2.43 -2.35
CA TYR A 10 4.42 1.28 -2.97
C TYR A 10 5.06 0.43 -1.89
N CYS A 11 4.89 -0.88 -2.00
CA CYS A 11 5.58 -1.82 -1.13
C CYS A 11 7.10 -1.72 -1.37
N PRO A 12 7.93 -1.49 -0.34
CA PRO A 12 9.37 -1.34 -0.51
C PRO A 12 10.10 -2.64 -0.89
N GLU A 13 9.44 -3.80 -0.74
CA GLU A 13 10.05 -5.10 -1.02
C GLU A 13 9.80 -5.58 -2.46
N CYS A 14 8.59 -5.40 -2.98
CA CYS A 14 8.18 -5.93 -4.28
C CYS A 14 7.71 -4.86 -5.27
N ASP A 15 7.76 -3.57 -4.89
CA ASP A 15 7.27 -2.44 -5.69
C ASP A 15 5.79 -2.56 -6.09
N LEU A 16 5.02 -3.40 -5.39
CA LEU A 16 3.58 -3.51 -5.62
C LEU A 16 2.90 -2.22 -5.21
N GLN A 17 1.99 -1.74 -6.05
CA GLN A 17 1.08 -0.67 -5.67
C GLN A 17 0.13 -1.15 -4.59
N VAL A 18 0.26 -0.57 -3.41
CA VAL A 18 -0.57 -0.83 -2.23
C VAL A 18 -1.34 0.43 -1.85
N THR A 19 -2.32 0.29 -0.98
CA THR A 19 -3.06 1.44 -0.42
C THR A 19 -2.54 1.75 0.96
N VAL A 20 -2.49 3.01 1.37
CA VAL A 20 -2.03 3.38 2.74
C VAL A 20 -2.91 2.82 3.87
N VAL A 21 -4.12 2.35 3.55
CA VAL A 21 -5.00 1.67 4.50
C VAL A 21 -4.62 0.21 4.71
N ASP A 22 -3.73 -0.31 3.88
CA ASP A 22 -3.26 -1.69 4.00
C ASP A 22 -2.10 -1.76 5.00
N GLU A 23 -2.21 -2.68 5.95
CA GLU A 23 -1.21 -2.92 6.99
C GLU A 23 -0.11 -3.88 6.49
N GLU A 24 -0.41 -4.67 5.46
CA GLU A 24 0.47 -5.70 4.91
C GLU A 24 0.34 -5.84 3.38
N CYS A 25 1.45 -5.99 2.68
CA CYS A 25 1.40 -6.17 1.23
C CYS A 25 0.69 -7.50 0.88
N PRO A 26 -0.39 -7.48 0.07
CA PRO A 26 -1.17 -8.69 -0.22
C PRO A 26 -0.42 -9.70 -1.12
N GLU A 27 0.64 -9.28 -1.81
CA GLU A 27 1.45 -10.18 -2.64
C GLU A 27 2.60 -10.84 -1.86
N CYS A 28 3.39 -10.05 -1.14
CA CYS A 28 4.60 -10.57 -0.47
C CYS A 28 4.43 -10.76 1.03
N GLY A 29 3.37 -10.22 1.64
CA GLY A 29 3.14 -10.24 3.09
C GLY A 29 4.04 -9.29 3.89
N ALA A 30 4.75 -8.37 3.23
CA ALA A 30 5.60 -7.41 3.92
C ALA A 30 4.77 -6.38 4.70
N SER A 31 5.16 -6.09 5.95
CA SER A 31 4.50 -5.08 6.77
C SER A 31 4.68 -3.69 6.15
N LEU A 32 3.58 -3.02 5.84
CA LEU A 32 3.63 -1.69 5.26
C LEU A 32 3.80 -0.67 6.41
N PRO A 33 4.71 0.31 6.28
CA PRO A 33 4.86 1.34 7.29
C PRO A 33 3.58 2.18 7.32
N THR A 34 2.74 1.94 8.33
CA THR A 34 1.54 2.74 8.58
C THR A 34 1.98 4.17 8.89
N GLY A 35 1.78 5.09 7.94
CA GLY A 35 2.03 6.51 8.12
C GLY A 35 1.06 7.16 9.09
#